data_AF-A0A7C5SK76-F1
#
_entry.id   AF-A0A7C5SK76-F1
#
_cell.length_a   1.000
_cell.length_b   1.000
_cell.length_c   1.000
_cell.angle_alpha   90.00
_cell.angle_beta   90.00
_cell.angle_gamma   90.00
#
_symmetry.space_group_name_H-M   'P 1'
#
loop_
_entity.id
_entity.type
_entity.pdbx_description
1 polymer ?
#
loop_
_entity_poly.entity_id
_entity_poly.type
_entity_poly.pdbx_seq_one_letter_code
_entity_poly.pdbx_strand_id
1 'polypeptide(L)'
;MLTIRALTYFTKRIHSQSELEEEYYEAERTLNTLESKLIEYGFSVFTKRISFPGLTRDLALRLLDYAGRGIYISTGYSRGLARENIVELTNSGIYTPILHPTGLSLEKAEEYVEIVLSVVRRDLVAATRISLGLHGEDFVTPYYPDSSSPGNRLIGVSLLYPKLLLEYLK
;
A
#
# COMPACT_ATOMS: atom_id res chain seq x y z
N MET A 1 2.98 -25.32 9.08
CA MET A 1 3.81 -24.46 8.21
C MET A 1 3.66 -23.03 8.70
N LEU A 2 4.76 -22.33 8.97
CA LEU A 2 4.71 -20.93 9.43
C LEU A 2 4.42 -20.02 8.21
N THR A 3 3.54 -19.04 8.40
CA THR A 3 3.13 -18.13 7.32
C THR A 3 3.58 -16.71 7.62
N ILE A 4 4.41 -16.18 6.72
CA ILE A 4 4.72 -14.76 6.64
C ILE A 4 3.49 -14.07 6.05
N ARG A 5 2.85 -13.20 6.83
CA ARG A 5 1.66 -12.46 6.41
C ARG A 5 1.94 -11.60 5.20
N ALA A 6 3.07 -10.89 5.25
CA ALA A 6 3.46 -9.98 4.19
C ALA A 6 4.98 -9.80 4.11
N LEU A 7 5.49 -9.75 2.89
CA LEU A 7 6.76 -9.12 2.55
C LEU A 7 6.47 -7.77 1.89
N THR A 8 7.02 -6.70 2.45
CA THR A 8 6.81 -5.35 1.95
C THR A 8 8.14 -4.74 1.54
N TYR A 9 8.22 -4.27 0.32
CA TYR A 9 9.31 -3.42 -0.15
C TYR A 9 8.87 -1.97 0.00
N PHE A 10 9.60 -1.20 0.79
CA PHE A 10 9.42 0.25 0.88
C PHE A 10 10.34 0.91 -0.13
N THR A 11 9.82 1.79 -0.97
CA THR A 11 10.58 2.39 -2.06
C THR A 11 11.35 3.63 -1.61
N LYS A 12 12.39 4.01 -2.38
CA LYS A 12 12.92 5.38 -2.29
C LYS A 12 11.91 6.43 -2.77
N ARG A 13 12.23 7.72 -2.57
CA ARG A 13 11.53 8.82 -3.26
C ARG A 13 11.80 8.76 -4.76
N ILE A 14 10.77 9.06 -5.55
CA ILE A 14 10.77 8.93 -7.00
C ILE A 14 10.35 10.26 -7.62
N HIS A 15 11.11 10.69 -8.63
CA HIS A 15 10.93 11.99 -9.26
C HIS A 15 10.62 11.91 -10.76
N SER A 16 10.72 10.72 -11.36
CA SER A 16 10.51 10.52 -12.80
C SER A 16 9.84 9.19 -13.11
N GLN A 17 9.28 9.07 -14.31
CA GLN A 17 8.66 7.83 -14.78
C GLN A 17 9.68 6.69 -14.91
N SER A 18 10.90 6.98 -15.38
CA SER A 18 11.97 5.99 -15.48
C SER A 18 12.38 5.48 -14.10
N GLU A 19 12.50 6.37 -13.10
CA GLU A 19 12.78 5.94 -11.72
C GLU A 19 11.66 5.08 -11.14
N LEU A 20 10.39 5.37 -11.46
CA LEU A 20 9.25 4.57 -11.03
C LEU A 20 9.34 3.15 -11.58
N GLU A 21 9.60 3.03 -12.88
CA GLU A 21 9.72 1.75 -13.56
C GLU A 21 10.90 0.93 -13.01
N GLU A 22 12.08 1.54 -12.90
CA GLU A 22 13.27 0.92 -12.32
C GLU A 22 13.00 0.43 -10.89
N GLU A 23 12.37 1.26 -10.07
CA GLU A 23 12.08 0.93 -8.67
C GLU A 23 11.04 -0.20 -8.55
N TYR A 24 10.03 -0.22 -9.40
CA TYR A 24 9.03 -1.30 -9.42
C TYR A 24 9.69 -2.66 -9.71
N TYR A 25 10.48 -2.75 -10.78
CA TYR A 25 11.11 -4.01 -11.17
C TYR A 25 12.19 -4.44 -10.16
N GLU A 26 12.89 -3.48 -9.54
CA GLU A 26 13.80 -3.79 -8.43
C GLU A 26 13.05 -4.38 -7.22
N ALA A 27 11.92 -3.80 -6.86
CA ALA A 27 11.11 -4.26 -5.76
C ALA A 27 10.53 -5.67 -6.04
N GLU A 28 9.98 -5.89 -7.23
CA GLU A 28 9.46 -7.19 -7.67
C GLU A 28 10.54 -8.28 -7.61
N ARG A 29 11.71 -8.03 -8.21
CA ARG A 29 12.85 -8.97 -8.19
C ARG A 29 13.28 -9.30 -6.76
N THR A 30 13.39 -8.27 -5.92
CA THR A 30 13.80 -8.41 -4.52
C THR A 30 12.79 -9.26 -3.75
N LEU A 31 11.50 -8.94 -3.85
CA LEU A 31 10.43 -9.67 -3.16
C LEU A 31 10.34 -11.13 -3.61
N ASN A 32 10.48 -11.40 -4.91
CA ASN A 32 10.50 -12.77 -5.45
C ASN A 32 11.71 -13.56 -4.92
N THR A 33 12.89 -12.94 -4.89
CA THR A 33 14.11 -13.59 -4.37
C THR A 33 13.97 -13.92 -2.88
N LEU A 34 13.42 -12.99 -2.09
CA LEU A 34 13.21 -13.19 -0.66
C LEU A 34 12.14 -14.25 -0.37
N GLU A 35 11.05 -14.27 -1.14
CA GLU A 35 10.01 -15.30 -1.05
C GLU A 35 10.59 -16.70 -1.31
N SER A 36 11.35 -16.88 -2.38
CA SER A 36 12.00 -18.17 -2.69
C SER A 36 12.89 -18.64 -1.54
N LYS A 37 13.72 -17.75 -0.98
CA LYS A 37 14.55 -18.08 0.18
C LYS A 37 13.72 -18.49 1.39
N LEU A 38 12.64 -17.78 1.70
CA LEU A 38 11.77 -18.13 2.82
C LEU A 38 11.09 -19.49 2.63
N ILE A 39 10.71 -19.82 1.39
CA ILE A 39 10.16 -21.13 1.04
C ILE A 39 11.20 -22.24 1.28
N GLU A 40 12.47 -22.02 0.91
CA GLU A 40 13.56 -22.97 1.21
C GLU A 40 13.71 -23.23 2.72
N TYR A 41 13.44 -22.24 3.57
CA TYR A 41 13.39 -22.37 5.04
C TYR A 41 12.05 -22.89 5.58
N GLY A 42 11.12 -23.34 4.73
CA GLY A 42 9.85 -23.94 5.13
C GLY A 42 8.75 -22.94 5.51
N PHE A 43 8.90 -21.67 5.14
CA PHE A 43 7.86 -20.66 5.30
C PHE A 43 6.97 -20.57 4.06
N SER A 44 5.74 -20.08 4.26
CA SER A 44 4.88 -19.61 3.16
C SER A 44 4.75 -18.09 3.23
N VAL A 45 4.68 -17.42 2.08
CA VAL A 45 4.42 -15.98 2.00
C VAL A 45 3.00 -15.77 1.48
N PHE A 46 2.16 -15.09 2.27
CA PHE A 46 0.77 -14.86 1.88
C PHE A 46 0.62 -13.69 0.90
N THR A 47 1.34 -12.58 1.13
CA THR A 47 1.26 -11.41 0.25
C THR A 47 2.63 -10.75 0.05
N LYS A 48 2.88 -10.25 -1.16
CA LYS A 48 4.01 -9.36 -1.50
C LYS A 48 3.48 -7.97 -1.77
N ARG A 49 4.19 -6.94 -1.31
CA ARG A 49 3.70 -5.57 -1.28
C ARG A 49 4.79 -4.56 -1.63
N ILE A 50 4.43 -3.47 -2.30
CA ILE A 50 5.30 -2.33 -2.60
C ILE A 50 4.65 -1.06 -2.05
N SER A 51 5.32 -0.38 -1.15
CA SER A 51 4.82 0.85 -0.53
C SER A 51 5.66 2.05 -0.96
N PHE A 52 5.02 3.05 -1.56
CA PHE A 52 5.65 4.31 -1.92
C PHE A 52 5.51 5.35 -0.78
N PRO A 53 6.37 6.38 -0.71
CA PRO A 53 6.32 7.43 0.32
C PRO A 53 5.26 8.51 0.06
N GLY A 54 4.40 8.33 -0.95
CA GLY A 54 3.63 9.40 -1.57
C GLY A 54 4.26 9.80 -2.91
N LEU A 55 3.43 9.91 -3.93
CA LEU A 55 3.80 10.23 -5.30
C LEU A 55 3.12 11.52 -5.75
N THR A 56 3.67 12.15 -6.78
CA THR A 56 2.91 13.15 -7.54
C THR A 56 1.72 12.48 -8.22
N ARG A 57 0.68 13.24 -8.56
CA ARG A 57 -0.50 12.71 -9.26
C ARG A 57 -0.13 11.90 -10.49
N ASP A 58 0.74 12.45 -11.33
CA ASP A 58 1.08 11.82 -12.61
C ASP A 58 1.85 10.50 -12.38
N LEU A 59 2.75 10.44 -11.39
CA LEU A 59 3.44 9.20 -11.02
C LEU A 59 2.49 8.19 -10.37
N ALA A 60 1.55 8.63 -9.54
CA ALA A 60 0.57 7.74 -8.92
C ALA A 60 -0.30 7.05 -9.99
N LEU A 61 -0.75 7.78 -11.01
CA LEU A 61 -1.54 7.21 -12.11
C LEU A 61 -0.74 6.23 -12.98
N ARG A 62 0.58 6.39 -13.08
CA ARG A 62 1.43 5.39 -13.74
C ARG A 62 1.45 4.04 -13.03
N LEU A 63 1.07 3.97 -11.75
CA LEU A 63 0.95 2.68 -11.06
C LEU A 63 -0.14 1.78 -11.65
N LEU A 64 -1.09 2.34 -12.40
CA LEU A 64 -2.11 1.57 -13.12
C LEU A 64 -1.51 0.56 -14.11
N ASP A 65 -0.34 0.86 -14.70
CA ASP A 65 0.36 -0.02 -15.63
C ASP A 65 0.87 -1.32 -14.95
N TYR A 66 0.94 -1.31 -13.61
CA TYR A 66 1.43 -2.41 -12.78
C TYR A 66 0.34 -3.09 -11.95
N ALA A 67 -0.90 -2.61 -12.04
CA ALA A 67 -2.06 -3.18 -11.36
C ALA A 67 -2.25 -4.67 -11.70
N GLY A 68 -2.67 -5.46 -10.71
CA GLY A 68 -3.05 -6.86 -10.90
C GLY A 68 -1.89 -7.84 -11.12
N ARG A 69 -0.62 -7.42 -11.08
CA ARG A 69 0.56 -8.28 -11.30
C ARG A 69 0.96 -9.17 -10.11
N GLY A 70 0.01 -9.53 -9.25
CA GLY A 70 0.27 -10.40 -8.08
C GLY A 70 1.04 -9.75 -6.92
N ILE A 71 1.40 -8.47 -7.02
CA ILE A 71 1.99 -7.66 -5.96
C ILE A 71 1.02 -6.54 -5.61
N TYR A 72 0.77 -6.33 -4.31
CA TYR A 72 -0.06 -5.22 -3.85
C TYR A 72 0.76 -3.94 -3.80
N ILE A 73 0.18 -2.84 -4.27
CA ILE A 73 0.89 -1.56 -4.41
C ILE A 73 0.14 -0.51 -3.61
N SER A 74 0.83 0.26 -2.77
CA SER A 74 0.29 1.45 -2.12
C SER A 74 0.95 2.70 -2.66
N THR A 75 0.17 3.71 -3.03
CA THR A 75 0.68 5.03 -3.44
C THR A 75 1.44 5.74 -2.31
N GLY A 76 1.24 5.33 -1.05
CA GLY A 76 1.54 6.15 0.11
C GLY A 76 0.65 7.40 0.13
N TYR A 77 0.97 8.34 1.03
CA TYR A 77 0.24 9.59 1.19
C TYR A 77 0.52 10.59 0.05
N SER A 78 0.08 10.24 -1.16
CA SER A 78 0.18 11.08 -2.34
C SER A 78 -0.68 12.33 -2.19
N ARG A 79 -0.06 13.50 -2.39
CA ARG A 79 -0.75 14.79 -2.30
C ARG A 79 -1.25 15.22 -3.68
N GLY A 80 -2.40 15.89 -3.71
CA GLY A 80 -2.97 16.46 -4.95
C GLY A 80 -3.67 15.45 -5.87
N LEU A 81 -4.06 14.29 -5.37
CA LEU A 81 -4.99 13.40 -6.09
C LEU A 81 -6.40 13.95 -6.01
N ALA A 82 -7.08 14.07 -7.16
CA ALA A 82 -8.50 14.37 -7.19
C ALA A 82 -9.32 13.11 -6.87
N ARG A 83 -10.61 13.29 -6.55
CA ARG A 83 -11.56 12.19 -6.27
C ARG A 83 -11.53 11.14 -7.37
N GLU A 84 -11.53 11.56 -8.63
CA GLU A 84 -11.56 10.68 -9.80
C GLU A 84 -10.32 9.79 -9.86
N ASN A 85 -9.15 10.34 -9.53
CA ASN A 85 -7.89 9.60 -9.50
C ASN A 85 -7.90 8.55 -8.39
N ILE A 86 -8.37 8.90 -7.20
CA ILE A 86 -8.48 7.95 -6.07
C ILE A 86 -9.42 6.80 -6.44
N VAL A 87 -10.56 7.11 -7.04
CA VAL A 87 -11.54 6.11 -7.49
C VAL A 87 -10.93 5.19 -8.55
N GLU A 88 -10.22 5.74 -9.52
CA GLU A 88 -9.57 4.97 -10.59
C GLU A 88 -8.48 4.03 -10.05
N LEU A 89 -7.57 4.55 -9.21
CA LEU A 89 -6.49 3.78 -8.60
C LEU A 89 -7.03 2.59 -7.79
N THR A 90 -8.00 2.84 -6.93
CA THR A 90 -8.55 1.85 -5.99
C THR A 90 -9.34 0.75 -6.69
N ASN A 91 -10.14 1.11 -7.70
CA ASN A 91 -10.84 0.13 -8.54
C ASN A 91 -9.88 -0.71 -9.38
N SER A 92 -8.70 -0.18 -9.71
CA SER A 92 -7.65 -0.92 -10.42
C SER A 92 -6.80 -1.80 -9.50
N GLY A 93 -7.07 -1.81 -8.20
CA GLY A 93 -6.34 -2.66 -7.24
C GLY A 93 -5.15 -1.99 -6.55
N ILE A 94 -4.96 -0.68 -6.74
CA ILE A 94 -3.94 0.10 -6.06
C ILE A 94 -4.49 0.59 -4.71
N TYR A 95 -3.70 0.49 -3.66
CA TYR A 95 -4.02 1.02 -2.35
C TYR A 95 -3.68 2.51 -2.30
N THR A 96 -4.61 3.31 -1.81
CA THR A 96 -4.51 4.77 -1.86
C THR A 96 -4.91 5.34 -0.51
N PRO A 97 -3.96 5.44 0.43
CA PRO A 97 -4.22 6.08 1.71
C PRO A 97 -4.35 7.60 1.52
N ILE A 98 -5.35 8.18 2.18
CA ILE A 98 -5.64 9.61 2.14
C ILE A 98 -5.20 10.21 3.47
N LEU A 99 -4.39 11.27 3.41
CA LEU A 99 -3.99 12.03 4.60
C LEU A 99 -4.79 13.32 4.69
N HIS A 100 -5.45 13.53 5.82
CA HIS A 100 -6.02 14.81 6.22
C HIS A 100 -5.40 15.27 7.53
N PRO A 101 -4.95 16.54 7.64
CA PRO A 101 -4.53 17.12 8.91
C PRO A 101 -5.63 16.98 9.98
N THR A 102 -5.25 17.15 11.24
CA THR A 102 -6.24 17.17 12.34
C THR A 102 -7.23 18.33 12.18
N GLY A 103 -8.45 18.16 12.71
CA GLY A 103 -9.51 19.18 12.59
C GLY A 103 -10.39 19.02 11.35
N LEU A 104 -10.78 17.78 11.02
CA LEU A 104 -11.67 17.46 9.92
C LEU A 104 -13.03 18.19 10.06
N SER A 105 -13.40 19.01 9.07
CA SER A 105 -14.72 19.61 8.99
C SER A 105 -15.78 18.60 8.53
N LEU A 106 -17.06 18.87 8.81
CA LEU A 106 -18.16 18.04 8.33
C LEU A 106 -18.18 17.97 6.79
N GLU A 107 -17.97 19.09 6.10
CA GLU A 107 -17.90 19.15 4.64
C GLU A 107 -16.81 18.22 4.07
N LYS A 108 -15.63 18.18 4.70
CA LYS A 108 -14.56 17.27 4.27
C LYS A 108 -14.84 15.81 4.63
N ALA A 109 -15.50 15.55 5.75
CA ALA A 109 -15.96 14.20 6.07
C ALA A 109 -16.95 13.69 5.01
N GLU A 110 -17.91 14.53 4.59
CA GLU A 110 -18.86 14.22 3.52
C GLU A 110 -18.16 13.96 2.18
N GLU A 111 -17.15 14.76 1.83
CA GLU A 111 -16.32 14.52 0.63
C GLU A 111 -15.62 13.16 0.64
N TYR A 112 -15.05 12.75 1.78
CA TYR A 112 -14.41 11.44 1.92
C TYR A 112 -15.41 10.28 1.84
N VAL A 113 -16.59 10.44 2.44
CA VAL A 113 -17.69 9.47 2.29
C VAL A 113 -18.09 9.34 0.83
N GLU A 114 -18.23 10.45 0.11
CA GLU A 114 -18.56 10.48 -1.31
C GLU A 114 -17.50 9.78 -2.18
N ILE A 115 -16.20 9.93 -1.87
CA ILE A 115 -15.12 9.18 -2.52
C ILE A 115 -15.34 7.67 -2.31
N VAL A 116 -15.53 7.22 -1.06
CA VAL A 116 -15.73 5.80 -0.74
C VAL A 116 -16.98 5.25 -1.44
N LEU A 117 -18.10 5.97 -1.39
CA LEU A 117 -19.34 5.59 -2.08
C LEU A 117 -19.15 5.47 -3.59
N SER A 118 -18.33 6.34 -4.20
CA SER A 118 -18.00 6.26 -5.63
C SER A 118 -17.25 4.98 -5.99
N VAL A 119 -16.37 4.52 -5.10
CA VAL A 119 -15.64 3.25 -5.25
C VAL A 119 -16.58 2.08 -5.06
N VAL A 120 -17.34 2.05 -3.96
CA VAL A 120 -18.29 0.96 -3.63
C VAL A 120 -19.30 0.72 -4.75
N ARG A 121 -19.81 1.79 -5.39
CA ARG A 121 -20.76 1.68 -6.51
C ARG A 121 -20.18 0.95 -7.73
N ARG A 122 -18.86 0.89 -7.87
CA ARG A 122 -18.17 0.17 -8.96
C ARG A 122 -17.73 -1.22 -8.51
N ASP A 123 -17.05 -1.30 -7.38
CA ASP A 123 -16.59 -2.54 -6.76
C ASP A 123 -16.51 -2.37 -5.23
N LEU A 124 -17.28 -3.17 -4.50
CA LEU A 124 -17.27 -3.19 -3.04
C LEU A 124 -15.89 -3.57 -2.48
N VAL A 125 -15.17 -4.48 -3.15
CA VAL A 125 -13.84 -4.93 -2.70
C VAL A 125 -12.82 -3.80 -2.88
N ALA A 126 -12.97 -2.95 -3.89
CA ALA A 126 -12.08 -1.81 -4.09
C ALA A 126 -12.12 -0.80 -2.94
N ALA A 127 -13.24 -0.68 -2.22
CA ALA A 127 -13.33 0.20 -1.07
C ALA A 127 -12.40 -0.21 0.07
N THR A 128 -11.97 -1.48 0.15
CA THR A 128 -11.01 -1.94 1.16
C THR A 128 -9.58 -1.45 0.91
N ARG A 129 -9.35 -0.71 -0.18
CA ARG A 129 -8.04 -0.19 -0.60
C ARG A 129 -7.83 1.28 -0.25
N ILE A 130 -8.82 1.89 0.42
CA ILE A 130 -8.75 3.26 0.93
C ILE A 130 -8.57 3.22 2.45
N SER A 131 -7.68 4.05 2.97
CA SER A 131 -7.69 4.52 4.36
C SER A 131 -7.81 6.03 4.39
N LEU A 132 -8.33 6.54 5.51
CA LEU A 132 -8.29 7.97 5.84
C LEU A 132 -7.50 8.13 7.14
N GLY A 133 -6.31 8.71 7.04
CA GLY A 133 -5.51 9.13 8.17
C GLY A 133 -5.89 10.54 8.60
N LEU A 134 -6.29 10.72 9.87
CA LEU A 134 -6.60 12.02 10.47
C LEU A 134 -5.46 12.44 11.40
N HIS A 135 -4.31 12.73 10.82
CA HIS A 135 -3.08 13.07 11.54
C HIS A 135 -2.24 14.03 10.70
N GLY A 136 -1.26 14.69 11.33
CA GLY A 136 -0.55 15.82 10.72
C GLY A 136 0.62 15.43 9.82
N GLU A 137 1.09 14.17 9.87
CA GLU A 137 2.36 13.76 9.30
C GLU A 137 2.28 12.38 8.66
N ASP A 138 2.98 12.18 7.55
CA ASP A 138 3.09 10.87 6.92
C ASP A 138 3.70 9.87 7.92
N PHE A 139 3.00 8.79 8.24
CA PHE A 139 3.57 7.72 9.07
C PHE A 139 4.02 6.53 8.24
N VAL A 140 5.12 5.91 8.64
CA VAL A 140 5.70 4.75 7.96
C VAL A 140 5.04 3.49 8.50
N THR A 141 4.47 2.67 7.61
CA THR A 141 3.85 1.42 8.03
C THR A 141 3.78 0.39 6.90
N PRO A 142 4.00 -0.91 7.18
CA PRO A 142 3.73 -2.00 6.24
C PRO A 142 2.23 -2.38 6.19
N TYR A 143 1.39 -1.76 7.03
CA TYR A 143 -0.01 -2.14 7.21
C TYR A 143 -0.91 -1.46 6.18
N TYR A 144 -1.46 -2.27 5.29
CA TYR A 144 -2.44 -1.86 4.28
C TYR A 144 -3.84 -1.78 4.89
N PRO A 145 -4.73 -0.87 4.43
CA PRO A 145 -4.55 0.04 3.29
C PRO A 145 -3.69 1.29 3.58
N ASP A 146 -3.30 1.54 4.83
CA ASP A 146 -2.63 2.77 5.26
C ASP A 146 -1.10 2.83 5.01
N SER A 147 -0.60 1.99 4.11
CA SER A 147 0.83 1.74 3.93
C SER A 147 1.54 2.92 3.27
N SER A 148 2.65 3.36 3.88
CA SER A 148 3.53 4.39 3.33
C SER A 148 5.01 4.08 3.63
N SER A 149 5.90 4.50 2.72
CA SER A 149 7.36 4.38 2.86
C SER A 149 8.00 5.62 3.47
N PRO A 150 9.15 5.50 4.16
CA PRO A 150 9.95 6.65 4.60
C PRO A 150 10.63 7.41 3.44
N GLY A 151 10.65 6.83 2.24
CA GLY A 151 11.35 7.39 1.08
C GLY A 151 12.79 6.89 0.91
N ASN A 152 13.12 5.76 1.53
CA ASN A 152 14.33 5.00 1.30
C ASN A 152 14.00 3.50 1.21
N ARG A 153 14.87 2.74 0.52
CA ARG A 153 14.67 1.31 0.29
C ARG A 153 14.74 0.53 1.60
N LEU A 154 13.69 -0.20 1.95
CA LEU A 154 13.64 -1.08 3.13
C LEU A 154 12.82 -2.34 2.83
N ILE A 155 13.05 -3.39 3.61
CA ILE A 155 12.24 -4.61 3.61
C ILE A 155 11.51 -4.73 4.94
N GLY A 156 10.18 -4.81 4.89
CA GLY A 156 9.32 -5.15 6.02
C GLY A 156 8.88 -6.60 5.92
N VAL A 157 8.98 -7.33 7.03
CA VAL A 157 8.43 -8.68 7.17
C VAL A 157 7.37 -8.64 8.26
N SER A 158 6.13 -8.99 7.90
CA SER A 158 5.02 -9.07 8.85
C SER A 158 4.63 -10.53 9.07
N LEU A 159 4.49 -10.92 10.33
CA LEU A 159 4.20 -12.29 10.72
C LEU A 159 2.75 -12.40 11.22
N LEU A 160 2.05 -13.49 10.87
CA LEU A 160 0.70 -13.73 11.38
C LEU A 160 0.77 -14.75 12.53
N TYR A 161 0.75 -14.29 13.78
CA TYR A 161 0.87 -15.18 14.95
C TYR A 161 -0.23 -15.09 16.03
N PRO A 162 -1.54 -14.97 15.72
CA PRO A 162 -2.54 -15.01 16.78
C PRO A 162 -2.45 -16.29 17.63
N LYS A 163 -2.24 -17.47 17.01
CA LYS A 163 -2.13 -18.75 17.73
C LYS A 163 -0.78 -18.97 18.42
N LEU A 164 0.32 -18.60 17.78
CA LEU A 164 1.66 -18.75 18.37
C LEU A 164 1.87 -17.86 19.59
N LEU A 165 1.31 -16.64 19.61
CA LEU A 165 1.27 -15.82 20.83
C LEU A 165 0.50 -16.49 21.98
N LEU A 166 -0.62 -17.16 21.68
CA LEU A 166 -1.42 -17.87 22.68
C LEU A 166 -0.74 -19.13 23.23
N GLU A 167 0.18 -19.74 22.47
CA GLU A 167 0.98 -20.88 22.90
C GLU A 167 2.20 -20.47 23.74
N TYR A 168 2.76 -19.28 23.51
CA TYR A 168 3.89 -18.73 24.28
C TYR A 168 3.47 -18.00 25.58
N LEU A 169 2.20 -17.60 25.71
CA LEU A 169 1.65 -16.97 26.92
C LEU A 169 1.08 -17.99 27.94
N LYS A 170 1.24 -19.28 27.67
CA LYS A 170 0.92 -20.39 28.59
C LYS A 170 2.20 -20.94 29.21
#